data_AF-A0A2E6VFC7-F1
#
_entry.id   AF-A0A2E6VFC7-F1
#
_cell.length_a   1.000
_cell.length_b   1.000
_cell.length_c   1.000
_cell.angle_alpha   90.00
_cell.angle_beta   90.00
_cell.angle_gamma   90.00
#
_symmetry.space_group_name_H-M   'P 1'
#
loop_
_entity.id
_entity.type
_entity.pdbx_description
1 polymer ?
#
loop_
_entity_poly.entity_id
_entity_poly.type
_entity_poly.pdbx_seq_one_letter_code
_entity_poly.pdbx_strand_id
1 'polypeptide(L)'
;MTWEDSLKIYDTIVESCNGFERKGKKMIYTSSNGYMFTLLNKAGEIGIRLPKEEATKFMEQYDTGHYYSYGAKMKDYVLAPESLWNNKPIMVKYFEQSFAYVNSLPTK
;
A
#
# COMPACT_ATOMS: atom_id res chain seq x y z
N MET A 1 3.12 -17.43 -4.88
CA MET A 1 2.34 -16.53 -5.76
C MET A 1 3.28 -15.95 -6.81
N THR A 2 2.86 -15.78 -8.07
CA THR A 2 3.69 -15.06 -9.05
C THR A 2 3.59 -13.54 -8.85
N TRP A 3 4.48 -12.77 -9.47
CA TRP A 3 4.37 -11.31 -9.44
C TRP A 3 3.08 -10.85 -10.14
N GLU A 4 2.71 -11.51 -11.24
CA GLU A 4 1.50 -11.26 -12.00
C GLU A 4 0.23 -11.55 -11.20
N ASP A 5 0.24 -12.58 -10.34
CA ASP A 5 -0.87 -12.85 -9.42
C ASP A 5 -0.98 -11.74 -8.36
N SER A 6 0.16 -11.29 -7.83
CA SER A 6 0.22 -10.19 -6.86
C SER A 6 -0.31 -8.89 -7.48
N LEU A 7 0.01 -8.63 -8.75
CA LEU A 7 -0.52 -7.50 -9.51
C LEU A 7 -2.03 -7.57 -9.67
N LYS A 8 -2.59 -8.72 -10.05
CA LYS A 8 -4.05 -8.87 -10.19
C LYS A 8 -4.78 -8.60 -8.87
N ILE A 9 -4.22 -9.08 -7.75
CA ILE A 9 -4.80 -8.83 -6.43
C ILE A 9 -4.71 -7.35 -6.08
N TYR A 10 -3.55 -6.73 -6.28
CA TYR A 10 -3.36 -5.29 -6.06
C TYR A 10 -4.36 -4.46 -6.88
N ASP A 11 -4.52 -4.77 -8.16
CA ASP A 11 -5.45 -4.08 -9.07
C ASP A 11 -6.89 -4.24 -8.59
N THR A 12 -7.28 -5.46 -8.19
CA THR A 12 -8.62 -5.74 -7.64
C THR A 12 -8.92 -4.94 -6.37
N ILE A 13 -7.91 -4.70 -5.52
CA ILE A 13 -8.05 -3.86 -4.32
C ILE A 13 -8.21 -2.40 -4.73
N VAL A 14 -7.35 -1.90 -5.63
CA VAL A 14 -7.40 -0.51 -6.12
C VAL A 14 -8.73 -0.19 -6.80
N GLU A 15 -9.24 -1.07 -7.65
CA GLU A 15 -10.54 -0.92 -8.33
C GLU A 15 -11.72 -0.85 -7.36
N SER A 16 -11.54 -1.32 -6.13
CA SER A 16 -12.58 -1.29 -5.10
C SER A 16 -12.47 -0.12 -4.14
N CYS A 17 -11.44 0.71 -4.31
CA CYS A 17 -11.30 1.99 -3.63
C CYS A 17 -11.95 3.09 -4.47
N ASN A 18 -12.49 4.11 -3.81
CA ASN A 18 -13.23 5.16 -4.49
C ASN A 18 -12.29 6.20 -5.11
N GLY A 19 -12.30 6.30 -6.45
CA GLY A 19 -11.56 7.32 -7.17
C GLY A 19 -10.05 7.09 -7.25
N PHE A 20 -9.58 5.87 -6.99
CA PHE A 20 -8.18 5.54 -7.10
C PHE A 20 -7.78 5.27 -8.55
N GLU A 21 -6.56 5.68 -8.89
CA GLU A 21 -5.93 5.35 -10.17
C GLU A 21 -4.61 4.63 -9.90
N ARG A 22 -4.48 3.40 -10.39
CA ARG A 22 -3.21 2.67 -10.43
C ARG A 22 -2.28 3.28 -11.48
N LYS A 23 -1.07 3.60 -11.08
CA LYS A 23 -0.03 4.23 -11.90
C LYS A 23 1.21 3.36 -12.03
N GLY A 24 2.02 3.70 -13.04
CA GLY A 24 3.29 3.08 -13.32
C GLY A 24 3.21 1.80 -14.16
N LYS A 25 4.32 1.48 -14.83
CA LYS A 25 4.47 0.30 -15.71
C LYS A 25 5.36 -0.79 -15.10
N LYS A 26 6.48 -0.39 -14.48
CA LYS A 26 7.47 -1.29 -13.85
C LYS A 26 7.51 -1.18 -12.33
N MET A 27 7.03 -0.05 -11.80
CA MET A 27 6.85 0.21 -10.39
C MET A 27 5.38 0.58 -10.26
N ILE A 28 4.60 -0.29 -9.64
CA ILE A 28 3.15 -0.13 -9.57
C ILE A 28 2.82 0.59 -8.28
N TYR A 29 2.00 1.63 -8.37
CA TYR A 29 1.67 2.45 -7.21
C TYR A 29 0.35 3.21 -7.40
N THR A 30 -0.13 3.83 -6.33
CA THR A 30 -1.16 4.87 -6.35
C THR A 30 -0.57 6.16 -5.79
N SER A 31 -1.09 7.31 -6.24
CA SER A 31 -0.62 8.62 -5.76
C SER A 31 -1.73 9.65 -5.70
N SER A 32 -1.69 10.52 -4.70
CA SER A 32 -2.54 11.71 -4.58
C SER A 32 -1.76 12.82 -3.88
N ASN A 33 -2.14 14.08 -4.13
CA ASN A 33 -1.54 15.25 -3.49
C ASN A 33 0.01 15.33 -3.64
N GLY A 34 0.55 14.78 -4.72
CA GLY A 34 2.00 14.69 -4.97
C GLY A 34 2.74 13.58 -4.21
N TYR A 35 2.03 12.71 -3.49
CA TYR A 35 2.60 11.60 -2.73
C TYR A 35 2.12 10.24 -3.24
N MET A 36 3.02 9.26 -3.26
CA MET A 36 2.62 7.85 -3.36
C MET A 36 2.05 7.38 -2.03
N PHE A 37 1.09 6.45 -2.07
CA PHE A 37 0.40 6.01 -0.85
C PHE A 37 0.16 4.49 -0.78
N THR A 38 0.05 3.78 -1.91
CA THR A 38 0.26 2.32 -1.96
C THR A 38 1.17 1.92 -3.11
N LEU A 39 1.89 0.80 -2.97
CA LEU A 39 2.86 0.30 -3.96
C LEU A 39 2.82 -1.22 -4.04
N LEU A 40 3.20 -1.76 -5.19
CA LEU A 40 3.61 -3.14 -5.40
C LEU A 40 5.05 -3.15 -5.93
N ASN A 41 5.99 -3.74 -5.18
CA ASN A 41 7.40 -3.79 -5.58
C ASN A 41 7.69 -4.96 -6.54
N LYS A 42 8.95 -5.07 -6.97
CA LYS A 42 9.41 -6.16 -7.85
C LYS A 42 9.42 -7.54 -7.20
N ALA A 43 9.40 -7.62 -5.87
CA ALA A 43 9.27 -8.87 -5.14
C ALA A 43 7.81 -9.34 -5.06
N GLY A 44 6.86 -8.53 -5.55
CA GLY A 44 5.43 -8.82 -5.47
C GLY A 44 4.80 -8.35 -4.16
N GLU A 45 5.52 -7.58 -3.33
CA GLU A 45 5.03 -7.18 -2.01
C GLU A 45 4.29 -5.85 -2.06
N ILE A 46 3.20 -5.76 -1.27
CA ILE A 46 2.36 -4.57 -1.15
C ILE A 46 2.85 -3.70 0.02
N GLY A 47 3.15 -2.45 -0.30
CA GLY A 47 3.47 -1.41 0.68
C GLY A 47 2.31 -0.44 0.85
N ILE A 48 2.00 -0.09 2.10
CA ILE A 48 0.95 0.90 2.44
C ILE A 48 1.57 2.01 3.26
N ARG A 49 1.37 3.27 2.84
CA ARG A 49 1.80 4.44 3.61
C ARG A 49 0.78 4.75 4.70
N LEU A 50 1.21 4.85 5.95
CA LEU A 50 0.30 5.15 7.06
C LEU A 50 0.90 6.23 7.96
N PRO A 51 0.05 6.99 8.70
CA PRO A 51 0.52 7.80 9.82
C PRO A 51 1.32 6.94 10.81
N LYS A 52 2.33 7.50 11.47
CA LYS A 52 3.26 6.77 12.34
C LYS A 52 2.58 5.88 13.39
N GLU A 53 1.56 6.40 14.05
CA GLU A 53 0.82 5.67 15.09
C GLU A 53 0.05 4.48 14.50
N GLU A 54 -0.61 4.70 13.36
CA GLU A 54 -1.38 3.67 12.66
C GLU A 54 -0.49 2.62 12.01
N ALA A 55 0.69 3.01 11.51
CA ALA A 55 1.70 2.08 11.05
C ALA A 55 2.18 1.14 12.17
N THR A 56 2.37 1.67 13.37
CA THR A 56 2.79 0.88 14.55
C THR A 56 1.71 -0.15 14.92
N LYS A 57 0.46 0.31 15.05
CA LYS A 57 -0.68 -0.58 15.32
C LYS A 57 -0.86 -1.65 14.24
N PHE A 58 -0.70 -1.28 12.96
CA PHE A 58 -0.80 -2.23 11.85
C PHE A 58 0.26 -3.33 11.94
N MET A 59 1.52 -2.95 12.19
CA MET A 59 2.62 -3.90 12.31
C MET A 59 2.41 -4.86 13.48
N GLU A 60 1.97 -4.36 14.64
CA GLU A 60 1.65 -5.20 15.81
C GLU A 60 0.44 -6.11 15.57
N GLN A 61 -0.64 -5.58 14.99
CA GLN A 61 -1.90 -6.31 14.79
C GLN A 61 -1.75 -7.46 13.80
N TYR A 62 -0.92 -7.30 12.77
CA TYR A 62 -0.81 -8.26 11.67
C TYR A 62 0.53 -8.98 11.62
N ASP A 63 1.32 -8.87 12.69
CA ASP A 63 2.65 -9.49 12.82
C ASP A 63 3.52 -9.28 11.57
N THR A 64 3.68 -8.00 11.23
CA THR A 64 4.40 -7.56 10.02
C THR A 64 5.35 -6.41 10.34
N GLY A 65 6.12 -5.97 9.35
CA GLY A 65 7.17 -5.00 9.53
C GLY A 65 7.11 -3.83 8.54
N HIS A 66 8.26 -3.17 8.45
CA HIS A 66 8.46 -2.09 7.50
C HIS A 66 8.48 -2.61 6.07
N TYR A 67 7.95 -1.80 5.16
CA TYR A 67 8.06 -2.09 3.74
C TYR A 67 9.46 -1.73 3.21
N TYR A 68 10.02 -2.62 2.40
CA TYR A 68 11.27 -2.40 1.69
C TYR A 68 11.02 -2.38 0.19
N SER A 69 11.71 -1.49 -0.51
CA SER A 69 11.67 -1.43 -1.97
C SER A 69 13.01 -0.97 -2.49
N TYR A 70 13.53 -1.62 -3.53
CA TYR A 70 14.86 -1.38 -4.07
C TYR A 70 15.99 -1.44 -3.01
N GLY A 71 15.86 -2.35 -2.04
CA GLY A 71 16.86 -2.54 -0.97
C GLY A 71 16.84 -1.49 0.14
N ALA A 72 15.91 -0.53 0.11
CA ALA A 72 15.79 0.52 1.12
C ALA A 72 14.48 0.41 1.90
N LYS A 73 14.55 0.73 3.20
CA LYS A 73 13.37 0.91 4.04
C LYS A 73 12.61 2.14 3.56
N MET A 74 11.35 1.94 3.18
CA MET A 74 10.47 3.02 2.72
C MET A 74 9.90 3.78 3.93
N LYS A 75 10.10 5.09 3.98
CA LYS A 75 9.66 5.93 5.11
C LYS A 75 8.13 5.99 5.21
N ASP A 76 7.60 5.73 6.41
CA ASP A 76 6.16 5.71 6.72
C ASP A 76 5.38 4.59 6.02
N TYR A 77 6.06 3.58 5.48
CA TYR A 77 5.43 2.42 4.85
C TYR A 77 5.52 1.16 5.71
N VAL A 78 4.42 0.42 5.72
CA VAL A 78 4.31 -0.92 6.30
C VAL A 78 4.14 -1.95 5.20
N LEU A 79 4.67 -3.15 5.42
CA LEU A 79 4.47 -4.31 4.56
C LEU A 79 3.09 -4.91 4.86
N ALA A 80 2.22 -4.98 3.87
CA ALA A 80 0.95 -5.70 4.01
C ALA A 80 1.22 -7.21 3.83
N PRO A 81 1.07 -8.05 4.88
CA PRO A 81 1.35 -9.48 4.76
C PRO A 81 0.38 -10.15 3.79
N GLU A 82 0.87 -11.15 3.04
CA GLU A 82 0.08 -11.87 2.03
C GLU A 82 -1.23 -12.45 2.57
N SER A 83 -1.25 -12.84 3.85
CA SER A 83 -2.44 -13.35 4.55
C SER A 83 -3.63 -12.39 4.54
N LEU A 84 -3.39 -11.08 4.40
CA LEU A 84 -4.44 -10.06 4.34
C LEU A 84 -4.98 -9.81 2.94
N TRP A 85 -4.26 -10.16 1.89
CA TRP A 85 -4.57 -9.67 0.54
C TRP A 85 -5.93 -10.15 0.03
N ASN A 86 -6.36 -11.34 0.46
CA ASN A 86 -7.68 -11.88 0.14
C ASN A 86 -8.80 -11.33 1.03
N ASN A 87 -8.48 -10.66 2.14
CA ASN A 87 -9.45 -9.95 2.96
C ASN A 87 -9.68 -8.54 2.40
N LYS A 88 -10.41 -8.50 1.29
CA LYS A 88 -10.66 -7.29 0.51
C LYS A 88 -11.20 -6.11 1.33
N PRO A 89 -12.18 -6.28 2.25
CA PRO A 89 -12.65 -5.18 3.10
C PRO A 89 -11.55 -4.55 3.96
N ILE A 90 -10.67 -5.36 4.54
CA ILE A 90 -9.54 -4.87 5.35
C ILE A 90 -8.54 -4.12 4.48
N MET A 91 -8.19 -4.68 3.32
CA MET A 91 -7.23 -4.06 2.41
C MET A 91 -7.74 -2.70 1.89
N VAL A 92 -9.01 -2.64 1.46
CA VAL A 92 -9.65 -1.39 1.02
C VAL A 92 -9.64 -0.35 2.15
N LYS A 93 -9.99 -0.74 3.39
CA LYS A 93 -9.95 0.16 4.54
C LYS A 93 -8.57 0.83 4.70
N TYR A 94 -7.47 0.06 4.65
CA TYR A 94 -6.13 0.62 4.82
C TYR A 94 -5.65 1.41 3.60
N PHE A 95 -6.07 1.03 2.40
CA PHE A 95 -5.81 1.78 1.18
C PHE A 95 -6.48 3.16 1.21
N GLU A 96 -7.74 3.24 1.64
CA GLU A 96 -8.48 4.48 1.86
C GLU A 96 -7.89 5.32 2.99
N GLN A 97 -7.47 4.70 4.09
CA GLN A 97 -6.78 5.38 5.18
C GLN A 97 -5.45 6.00 4.72
N SER A 98 -4.70 5.29 3.88
CA SER A 98 -3.46 5.79 3.27
C SER A 98 -3.72 6.98 2.33
N PHE A 99 -4.77 6.90 1.50
CA PHE A 99 -5.21 8.00 0.64
C PHE A 99 -5.62 9.23 1.43
N ALA A 100 -6.46 9.07 2.46
CA ALA A 100 -6.85 10.16 3.35
C ALA A 100 -5.63 10.80 4.03
N TYR A 101 -4.68 9.99 4.48
CA TYR A 101 -3.45 10.48 5.09
C TYR A 101 -2.64 11.34 4.12
N VAL A 102 -2.35 10.86 2.90
CA VAL A 102 -1.55 11.67 1.96
C VAL A 102 -2.25 12.94 1.49
N ASN A 103 -3.58 12.96 1.46
CA ASN A 103 -4.35 14.17 1.16
C ASN A 103 -4.41 15.16 2.33
N SER A 104 -4.12 14.73 3.56
CA SER A 104 -3.98 15.62 4.72
C SER A 104 -2.61 16.31 4.80
N LEU A 105 -1.62 15.82 4.06
CA LEU A 105 -0.27 16.40 4.04
C LEU A 105 -0.24 17.71 3.23
N PRO A 106 0.71 18.62 3.49
CA PRO A 106 0.95 19.75 2.60
C PRO A 106 1.23 19.26 1.17
N THR A 107 0.61 19.89 0.17
CA THR A 107 0.84 19.55 -1.23
C THR A 107 2.32 19.62 -1.58
N LYS A 108 2.78 18.65 -2.36
CA LYS A 108 4.18 18.49 -2.76
C LYS A 108 4.56 19.28 -4.00
#